data_AF-A0A6P6USJ5-F1
#
_entry.id   AF-A0A6P6USJ5-F1
#
_cell.length_a   1.000
_cell.length_b   1.000
_cell.length_c   1.000
_cell.angle_alpha   90.00
_cell.angle_beta   90.00
_cell.angle_gamma   90.00
#
_symmetry.space_group_name_H-M   'P 1'
#
loop_
_entity.id
_entity.type
_entity.pdbx_description
1 polymer ?
#
loop_
_entity_poly.entity_id
_entity_poly.type
_entity_poly.pdbx_seq_one_letter_code
_entity_poly.pdbx_strand_id
1 'polypeptide(L)'
;MDSVIAGQCQGSKIGQRVVLPASFIGGLRDMKRRYVDTMALVQKFGKPDLFITMTCNPSWPEIKDHMLPTDEGHNRPDLLTQVFHAKLDILKQELFEKEIFGFVAAYTHVIEFQKRGLPHAHFLIILKPSSKLYSTDSYDKIVSAEMLDETKNRHLFNMVRRHMIHGPCGKKIERMSVCKENIRKNAETIIQNYLLIKPSMEIMHTPLIKEGTMDTK
;
A
#
# COMPACT_ATOMS: atom_id res chain seq x y z
N MET A 1 -30.82 -8.95 25.06
CA MET A 1 -32.29 -9.02 25.07
C MET A 1 -32.85 -9.03 26.50
N ASP A 2 -32.02 -9.32 27.52
CA ASP A 2 -32.44 -9.46 28.92
C ASP A 2 -32.71 -8.14 29.68
N SER A 3 -32.24 -6.99 29.19
CA SER A 3 -32.34 -5.72 29.92
C SER A 3 -33.70 -5.04 29.81
N VAL A 4 -34.48 -5.35 28.76
CA VAL A 4 -35.79 -4.72 28.49
C VAL A 4 -36.91 -5.39 29.29
N ILE A 5 -36.78 -6.70 29.56
CA ILE A 5 -37.78 -7.48 30.32
C ILE A 5 -37.73 -7.11 31.82
N ALA A 6 -36.59 -6.62 32.33
CA ALA A 6 -36.38 -6.31 33.74
C ALA A 6 -36.79 -4.88 34.17
N GLY A 7 -37.34 -4.04 33.27
CA GLY A 7 -37.85 -2.71 33.62
C GLY A 7 -36.80 -1.75 34.21
N GLN A 8 -35.52 -1.88 33.84
CA GLN A 8 -34.47 -1.04 34.40
C GLN A 8 -34.48 0.37 33.79
N CYS A 9 -34.85 1.38 34.58
CA CYS A 9 -34.95 2.79 34.15
C CYS A 9 -33.63 3.59 34.28
N GLN A 10 -32.53 2.95 34.70
CA GLN A 10 -31.27 3.64 34.97
C GLN A 10 -30.21 3.22 33.94
N GLY A 11 -29.84 4.13 33.04
CA GLY A 11 -28.94 3.83 31.91
C GLY A 11 -27.57 3.28 32.30
N SER A 12 -27.11 3.52 33.53
CA SER A 12 -25.87 2.96 34.09
C SER A 12 -25.92 1.46 34.39
N LYS A 13 -27.13 0.87 34.44
CA LYS A 13 -27.35 -0.57 34.67
C LYS A 13 -27.60 -1.36 33.37
N ILE A 14 -27.67 -0.66 32.24
CA ILE A 14 -27.91 -1.26 30.92
C ILE A 14 -26.56 -1.47 30.23
N GLY A 15 -26.13 -2.73 30.14
CA GLY A 15 -24.91 -3.16 29.46
C GLY A 15 -23.65 -3.12 30.32
N GLN A 16 -22.72 -4.03 30.03
CA GLN A 16 -21.42 -4.10 30.71
C GLN A 16 -20.39 -3.28 29.92
N ARG A 17 -19.74 -2.31 30.57
CA ARG A 17 -18.61 -1.57 29.97
C ARG A 17 -17.39 -2.49 29.90
N VAL A 18 -17.18 -3.13 28.76
CA VAL A 18 -15.96 -3.90 28.49
C VAL A 18 -14.91 -2.96 27.91
N VAL A 19 -13.77 -2.83 28.57
CA VAL A 19 -12.63 -2.06 28.07
C VAL A 19 -11.62 -3.03 27.48
N LEU A 20 -11.42 -2.96 26.17
CA LEU A 20 -10.50 -3.84 25.46
C LEU A 20 -9.03 -3.52 25.84
N PRO A 21 -8.18 -4.53 26.01
CA PRO A 21 -6.76 -4.34 26.31
C PRO A 21 -6.01 -3.72 25.12
N ALA A 22 -4.81 -3.21 25.37
CA ALA A 22 -3.93 -2.69 24.31
C ALA A 22 -3.41 -3.78 23.35
N SER A 23 -3.54 -5.06 23.70
CA SER A 23 -3.24 -6.20 22.82
C SER A 23 -4.33 -6.46 21.77
N PHE A 24 -5.51 -5.84 21.90
CA PHE A 24 -6.55 -5.93 20.89
C PHE A 24 -6.22 -4.99 19.72
N ILE A 25 -5.71 -5.58 18.64
CA ILE A 25 -5.28 -4.86 17.42
C ILE A 25 -6.47 -4.06 16.85
N GLY A 26 -6.24 -2.78 16.53
CA GLY A 26 -7.26 -1.87 16.03
C GLY A 26 -8.17 -1.28 17.11
N GLY A 27 -8.01 -1.68 18.37
CA GLY A 27 -8.70 -1.06 19.50
C GLY A 27 -8.16 0.33 19.82
N LEU A 28 -8.94 1.14 20.55
CA LEU A 28 -8.56 2.49 20.95
C LEU A 28 -7.21 2.54 21.69
N ARG A 29 -6.94 1.56 22.56
CA ARG A 29 -5.69 1.50 23.32
C ARG A 29 -4.50 1.07 22.46
N ASP A 30 -4.67 0.13 21.54
CA ASP A 30 -3.64 -0.28 20.58
C ASP A 30 -3.27 0.90 19.67
N MET A 31 -4.26 1.56 19.06
CA MET A 31 -4.03 2.73 18.21
C MET A 31 -3.34 3.87 18.97
N LYS A 32 -3.77 4.16 20.20
CA LYS A 32 -3.10 5.17 21.04
C LYS A 32 -1.65 4.81 21.34
N ARG A 33 -1.37 3.53 21.64
CA ARG A 33 -0.02 3.05 21.91
C ARG A 33 0.87 3.21 20.67
N ARG A 34 0.44 2.71 19.51
CA ARG A 34 1.18 2.82 18.24
C ARG A 34 1.46 4.28 17.88
N TYR A 35 0.49 5.16 18.10
CA TYR A 35 0.66 6.59 17.90
C TYR A 35 1.78 7.15 18.78
N VAL A 36 1.74 6.89 20.10
CA VAL A 36 2.76 7.36 21.04
C VAL A 36 4.14 6.80 20.70
N ASP A 37 4.23 5.50 20.38
CA ASP A 37 5.48 4.85 19.98
C ASP A 37 6.05 5.48 18.69
N THR A 38 5.18 5.77 17.71
CA THR A 38 5.56 6.47 16.48
C THR A 38 6.03 7.90 16.76
N MET A 39 5.34 8.64 17.64
CA MET A 39 5.77 9.98 18.03
C MET A 39 7.13 9.96 18.74
N ALA A 40 7.42 8.93 19.55
CA ALA A 40 8.74 8.77 20.17
C ALA A 40 9.85 8.56 19.12
N LEU A 41 9.58 7.79 18.05
CA LEU A 41 10.51 7.65 16.93
C LEU A 41 10.72 8.99 16.20
N VAL A 42 9.65 9.73 15.94
CA VAL A 42 9.71 11.04 15.28
C VAL A 42 10.48 12.06 16.13
N GLN A 43 10.29 12.06 17.44
CA GLN A 43 11.04 12.91 18.36
C GLN A 43 12.54 12.58 18.37
N LYS A 44 12.89 11.28 18.30
CA LYS A 44 14.29 10.83 18.37
C LYS A 44 15.04 10.98 17.04
N PHE A 45 14.40 10.64 15.92
CA PHE A 45 15.04 10.53 14.61
C PHE A 45 14.62 11.64 13.63
N GLY A 46 13.66 12.47 14.02
CA GLY A 46 13.09 13.54 13.18
C GLY A 46 11.88 13.08 12.38
N LYS A 47 11.37 13.99 11.54
CA LYS A 47 10.19 13.72 10.69
C LYS A 47 10.48 12.62 9.66
N PRO A 48 9.46 11.82 9.29
CA PRO A 48 9.55 10.88 8.17
C PRO A 48 9.95 11.57 6.86
N ASP A 49 10.75 10.86 6.06
CA ASP A 49 11.20 11.29 4.74
C ASP A 49 10.34 10.67 3.63
N LEU A 50 9.88 9.43 3.82
CA LEU A 50 9.04 8.71 2.86
C LEU A 50 7.78 8.17 3.53
N PHE A 51 6.68 8.25 2.79
CA PHE A 51 5.41 7.59 3.11
C PHE A 51 5.08 6.60 1.99
N ILE A 52 5.15 5.30 2.29
CA ILE A 52 4.95 4.23 1.31
C ILE A 52 3.65 3.51 1.61
N THR A 53 2.91 3.23 0.56
CA THR A 53 1.61 2.58 0.61
C THR A 53 1.65 1.32 -0.26
N MET A 54 1.23 0.19 0.30
CA MET A 54 1.08 -1.06 -0.43
C MET A 54 -0.37 -1.55 -0.31
N THR A 55 -1.04 -1.66 -1.44
CA THR A 55 -2.45 -2.11 -1.51
C THR A 55 -2.50 -3.53 -2.05
N CYS A 56 -3.27 -4.41 -1.40
CA CYS A 56 -3.54 -5.74 -1.95
C CYS A 56 -4.24 -5.64 -3.32
N ASN A 57 -3.75 -6.39 -4.31
CA ASN A 57 -4.36 -6.47 -5.62
C ASN A 57 -4.93 -7.88 -5.84
N PRO A 58 -6.27 -8.06 -5.81
CA PRO A 58 -6.90 -9.37 -6.06
C PRO A 58 -6.61 -9.95 -7.45
N SER A 59 -6.09 -9.14 -8.38
CA SER A 59 -5.72 -9.61 -9.72
C SER A 59 -4.31 -10.20 -9.82
N TRP A 60 -3.56 -10.30 -8.73
CA TRP A 60 -2.26 -10.97 -8.74
C TRP A 60 -2.41 -12.44 -9.17
N PRO A 61 -1.49 -12.96 -10.02
CA PRO A 61 -1.56 -14.33 -10.52
C PRO A 61 -1.54 -15.35 -9.38
N GLU A 62 -0.75 -15.10 -8.33
CA GLU A 62 -0.67 -15.99 -7.16
C GLU A 62 -2.00 -16.13 -6.40
N ILE A 63 -2.94 -15.19 -6.59
CA ILE A 63 -4.30 -15.31 -6.06
C ILE A 63 -5.19 -15.99 -7.09
N LYS A 64 -5.15 -15.56 -8.36
CA LYS A 64 -6.01 -16.09 -9.43
C LYS A 64 -5.79 -17.57 -9.70
N ASP A 65 -4.54 -18.02 -9.69
CA ASP A 65 -4.16 -19.40 -9.99
C ASP A 65 -4.65 -20.37 -8.90
N HIS A 66 -4.91 -19.85 -7.69
CA HIS A 66 -5.42 -20.59 -6.55
C HIS A 66 -6.90 -20.31 -6.23
N MET A 67 -7.61 -19.56 -7.09
CA MET A 67 -9.04 -19.31 -6.99
C MET A 67 -9.82 -20.27 -7.92
N LEU A 68 -10.95 -20.78 -7.43
CA LEU A 68 -11.89 -21.50 -8.29
C LEU A 68 -12.55 -20.54 -9.28
N PRO A 69 -13.02 -20.99 -10.45
CA PRO A 69 -13.72 -20.15 -11.41
C PRO A 69 -14.98 -19.46 -10.86
N THR A 70 -15.57 -20.02 -9.79
CA THR A 70 -16.74 -19.51 -9.09
C THR A 70 -16.41 -18.60 -7.91
N ASP A 71 -15.14 -18.54 -7.49
CA ASP A 71 -14.72 -17.76 -6.34
C ASP A 71 -14.49 -16.30 -6.75
N GLU A 72 -15.05 -15.39 -5.98
CA GLU A 72 -14.68 -13.98 -6.03
C GLU A 72 -13.59 -13.70 -4.99
N GLY A 73 -12.65 -12.80 -5.29
CA GLY A 73 -11.53 -12.52 -4.39
C GLY A 73 -11.94 -12.15 -2.96
N HIS A 74 -13.09 -11.49 -2.77
CA HIS A 74 -13.59 -11.14 -1.44
C HIS A 74 -14.08 -12.35 -0.63
N ASN A 75 -14.37 -13.48 -1.27
CA ASN A 75 -14.79 -14.73 -0.62
C ASN A 75 -13.62 -15.55 -0.08
N ARG A 76 -12.37 -15.19 -0.41
CA ARG A 76 -11.14 -15.86 0.03
C ARG A 76 -10.17 -14.88 0.73
N PRO A 77 -10.59 -14.25 1.84
CA PRO A 77 -9.74 -13.29 2.55
C PRO A 77 -8.47 -13.92 3.14
N ASP A 78 -8.49 -15.23 3.40
CA ASP A 78 -7.33 -16.04 3.80
C ASP A 78 -6.23 -15.99 2.73
N LEU A 79 -6.58 -16.30 1.47
CA LEU A 79 -5.64 -16.32 0.34
C LEU A 79 -5.11 -14.91 0.04
N LEU A 80 -6.01 -13.92 0.02
CA LEU A 80 -5.63 -12.51 -0.17
C LEU A 80 -4.62 -12.05 0.87
N THR A 81 -4.86 -12.37 2.15
CA THR A 81 -4.01 -11.97 3.26
C THR A 81 -2.66 -12.69 3.20
N GLN A 82 -2.64 -13.97 2.83
CA GLN A 82 -1.40 -14.74 2.71
C GLN A 82 -0.49 -14.20 1.59
N VAL A 83 -1.05 -13.98 0.38
CA VAL A 83 -0.28 -13.41 -0.74
C VAL A 83 0.16 -11.98 -0.43
N PHE A 84 -0.71 -11.18 0.18
CA PHE A 84 -0.35 -9.84 0.63
C PHE A 84 0.81 -9.86 1.63
N HIS A 85 0.78 -10.75 2.61
CA HIS A 85 1.86 -10.88 3.61
C HIS A 85 3.19 -11.27 2.93
N ALA A 86 3.17 -12.24 2.01
CA ALA A 86 4.37 -12.64 1.28
C ALA A 86 4.97 -11.46 0.48
N LYS A 87 4.13 -10.69 -0.22
CA LYS A 87 4.59 -9.49 -0.95
C LYS A 87 5.03 -8.36 -0.01
N LEU A 88 4.42 -8.24 1.17
CA LEU A 88 4.84 -7.29 2.20
C LEU A 88 6.26 -7.61 2.70
N ASP A 89 6.57 -8.88 2.90
CA ASP A 89 7.89 -9.32 3.36
C ASP A 89 8.96 -9.04 2.30
N ILE A 90 8.67 -9.29 1.02
CA ILE A 90 9.56 -8.90 -0.08
C ILE A 90 9.76 -7.38 -0.09
N LEU A 91 8.69 -6.60 0.04
CA LEU A 91 8.81 -5.14 0.11
C LEU A 91 9.73 -4.72 1.27
N LYS A 92 9.61 -5.34 2.45
CA LYS A 92 10.49 -5.06 3.60
C LYS A 92 11.95 -5.40 3.30
N GLN A 93 12.23 -6.53 2.66
CA GLN A 93 13.59 -6.90 2.25
C GLN A 93 14.19 -5.85 1.30
N GLU A 94 13.43 -5.41 0.31
CA GLU A 94 13.87 -4.40 -0.64
C GLU A 94 14.12 -3.04 0.04
N LEU A 95 13.23 -2.63 0.96
CA LEU A 95 13.35 -1.37 1.70
C LEU A 95 14.53 -1.35 2.69
N PHE A 96 14.75 -2.45 3.41
CA PHE A 96 15.60 -2.46 4.61
C PHE A 96 16.87 -3.30 4.47
N GLU A 97 16.90 -4.30 3.59
CA GLU A 97 18.10 -5.12 3.35
C GLU A 97 18.82 -4.69 2.08
N LYS A 98 18.07 -4.45 1.00
CA LYS A 98 18.64 -3.94 -0.26
C LYS A 98 18.75 -2.42 -0.32
N GLU A 99 18.14 -1.74 0.65
CA GLU A 99 18.28 -0.30 0.87
C GLU A 99 18.01 0.51 -0.41
N ILE A 100 16.93 0.19 -1.13
CA ILE A 100 16.58 0.83 -2.42
C ILE A 100 16.40 2.36 -2.32
N PHE A 101 16.13 2.89 -1.12
CA PHE A 101 16.06 4.33 -0.82
C PHE A 101 17.20 4.82 0.07
N GLY A 102 18.24 3.99 0.25
CA GLY A 102 19.35 4.20 1.16
C GLY A 102 19.07 3.74 2.59
N PHE A 103 19.96 4.13 3.49
CA PHE A 103 19.97 3.64 4.87
C PHE A 103 18.81 4.19 5.68
N VAL A 104 18.03 3.29 6.28
CA VAL A 104 16.93 3.64 7.18
C VAL A 104 17.44 3.82 8.61
N ALA A 105 17.08 4.94 9.24
CA ALA A 105 17.37 5.21 10.65
C ALA A 105 16.29 4.64 11.57
N ALA A 106 15.03 4.80 11.17
CA ALA A 106 13.86 4.26 11.86
C ALA A 106 12.69 4.13 10.88
N TYR A 107 11.78 3.20 11.16
CA TYR A 107 10.53 3.09 10.42
C TYR A 107 9.40 2.62 11.35
N THR A 108 8.17 2.89 10.93
CA THR A 108 6.97 2.27 11.50
C THR A 108 6.04 1.88 10.37
N HIS A 109 5.19 0.88 10.60
CA HIS A 109 4.17 0.52 9.64
C HIS A 109 2.90 0.03 10.33
N VAL A 110 1.79 0.23 9.64
CA VAL A 110 0.48 -0.29 10.04
C VAL A 110 -0.13 -1.04 8.87
N ILE A 111 -0.87 -2.10 9.18
CA ILE A 111 -1.68 -2.83 8.23
C ILE A 111 -3.14 -2.61 8.62
N GLU A 112 -3.92 -2.11 7.68
CA GLU A 112 -5.33 -1.81 7.84
C GLU A 112 -6.13 -2.53 6.75
N PHE A 113 -7.34 -2.95 7.09
CA PHE A 113 -8.26 -3.51 6.10
C PHE A 113 -9.15 -2.39 5.59
N GLN A 114 -9.05 -2.07 4.30
CA GLN A 114 -9.91 -1.06 3.68
C GLN A 114 -11.37 -1.52 3.70
N LYS A 115 -12.32 -0.62 3.44
CA LYS A 115 -13.78 -0.89 3.48
C LYS A 115 -14.25 -2.11 2.66
N ARG A 116 -13.45 -2.58 1.70
CA ARG A 116 -13.72 -3.78 0.87
C ARG A 116 -13.05 -5.05 1.40
N GLY A 117 -12.51 -5.02 2.62
CA GLY A 117 -11.81 -6.15 3.24
C GLY A 117 -10.42 -6.42 2.69
N LEU A 118 -9.87 -5.54 1.85
CA LEU A 118 -8.53 -5.72 1.29
C LEU A 118 -7.47 -5.16 2.24
N PRO A 119 -6.41 -5.91 2.53
CA PRO A 119 -5.32 -5.42 3.38
C PRO A 119 -4.52 -4.34 2.65
N HIS A 120 -4.08 -3.37 3.43
CA HIS A 120 -3.34 -2.21 2.99
C HIS A 120 -2.29 -1.87 4.04
N ALA A 121 -1.04 -1.68 3.61
CA ALA A 121 0.05 -1.30 4.50
C ALA A 121 0.43 0.16 4.26
N HIS A 122 0.66 0.89 5.34
CA HIS A 122 1.26 2.21 5.33
C HIS A 122 2.59 2.16 6.09
N PHE A 123 3.65 2.68 5.47
CA PHE A 123 4.98 2.79 6.05
C PHE A 123 5.36 4.26 6.19
N LEU A 124 5.93 4.61 7.34
CA LEU A 124 6.67 5.85 7.55
C LEU A 124 8.13 5.49 7.70
N ILE A 125 8.99 6.05 6.85
CA ILE A 125 10.42 5.76 6.83
C ILE A 125 11.19 7.05 7.11
N ILE A 126 12.12 6.98 8.07
CA ILE A 126 13.06 8.04 8.41
C ILE A 126 14.45 7.58 7.96
N LEU A 127 15.05 8.30 7.01
CA LEU A 127 16.36 7.97 6.45
C LEU A 127 17.49 8.53 7.30
N LYS A 128 18.65 7.87 7.28
CA LYS A 128 19.88 8.39 7.89
C LYS A 128 20.32 9.68 7.18
N PRO A 129 21.09 10.56 7.85
CA PRO A 129 21.61 11.81 7.26
C PRO A 129 22.27 11.64 5.89
N SER A 130 23.01 10.55 5.68
CA SER A 130 23.71 10.22 4.44
C SER A 130 22.81 9.83 3.26
N SER A 131 21.55 9.46 3.53
CA SER A 131 20.58 9.01 2.54
C SER A 131 19.39 9.97 2.40
N LYS A 132 19.43 11.10 3.09
CA LYS A 132 18.37 12.11 3.02
C LYS A 132 18.29 12.76 1.65
N LEU A 133 17.06 13.02 1.22
CA LEU A 133 16.74 13.62 -0.06
C LEU A 133 16.57 15.13 0.13
N TYR A 134 17.62 15.90 -0.19
CA TYR A 134 17.63 17.35 -0.02
C TYR A 134 17.38 18.13 -1.32
N SER A 135 17.59 17.51 -2.48
CA SER A 135 17.42 18.14 -3.80
C SER A 135 16.24 17.54 -4.57
N THR A 136 15.65 18.34 -5.46
CA THR A 136 14.63 17.90 -6.43
C THR A 136 15.11 16.71 -7.25
N ASP A 137 16.34 16.76 -7.75
CA ASP A 137 16.94 15.67 -8.54
C ASP A 137 17.04 14.36 -7.74
N SER A 138 17.18 14.43 -6.42
CA SER A 138 17.18 13.24 -5.56
C SER A 138 15.79 12.62 -5.44
N TYR A 139 14.74 13.45 -5.41
CA TYR A 139 13.36 12.97 -5.47
C TYR A 139 13.01 12.39 -6.84
N ASP A 140 13.39 13.05 -7.94
CA ASP A 140 13.07 12.61 -9.32
C ASP A 140 13.70 11.26 -9.69
N LYS A 141 14.77 10.86 -8.98
CA LYS A 141 15.36 9.53 -9.10
C LYS A 141 14.43 8.43 -8.58
N ILE A 142 13.76 8.67 -7.46
CA ILE A 142 12.96 7.65 -6.75
C ILE A 142 11.47 7.72 -7.09
N VAL A 143 11.01 8.91 -7.47
CA VAL A 143 9.62 9.26 -7.72
C VAL A 143 9.48 9.75 -9.16
N SER A 144 8.40 9.36 -9.83
CA SER A 144 8.01 10.02 -11.07
C SER A 144 6.50 10.11 -11.22
N ALA A 145 6.05 11.24 -11.76
CA ALA A 145 4.69 11.47 -12.18
C ALA A 145 4.51 11.24 -13.70
N GLU A 146 5.60 10.94 -14.41
CA GLU A 146 5.61 10.87 -15.86
C GLU A 146 5.30 9.47 -16.37
N MET A 147 4.65 9.42 -17.53
CA MET A 147 4.51 8.17 -18.27
C MET A 147 5.87 7.77 -18.80
N LEU A 148 6.31 6.56 -18.45
CA LEU A 148 7.53 5.99 -18.98
C LEU A 148 7.41 5.79 -20.50
N ASP A 149 8.52 5.91 -21.20
CA ASP A 149 8.54 5.65 -22.64
C ASP A 149 8.23 4.17 -22.92
N GLU A 150 7.17 3.91 -23.70
CA GLU A 150 6.74 2.56 -24.07
C GLU A 150 7.85 1.78 -24.77
N THR A 151 8.71 2.46 -25.54
CA THR A 151 9.80 1.83 -26.28
C THR A 151 10.96 1.42 -25.38
N LYS A 152 11.20 2.17 -24.30
CA LYS A 152 12.29 1.88 -23.35
C LYS A 152 11.89 0.88 -22.28
N ASN A 153 10.67 0.99 -21.75
CA ASN A 153 10.20 0.18 -20.62
C ASN A 153 8.72 -0.20 -20.80
N ARG A 154 8.45 -1.06 -21.79
CA ARG A 154 7.10 -1.54 -22.11
C ARG A 154 6.35 -2.12 -20.91
N HIS A 155 7.05 -2.90 -20.07
CA HIS A 155 6.45 -3.55 -18.91
C HIS A 155 5.91 -2.53 -17.90
N LEU A 156 6.76 -1.61 -17.43
CA LEU A 156 6.38 -0.57 -16.49
C LEU A 156 5.33 0.37 -17.09
N PHE A 157 5.45 0.74 -18.37
CA PHE A 157 4.45 1.55 -19.07
C PHE A 157 3.05 0.91 -19.01
N ASN A 158 2.95 -0.39 -19.31
CA ASN A 158 1.69 -1.13 -19.24
C ASN A 158 1.14 -1.19 -17.81
N MET A 159 2.00 -1.30 -16.81
CA MET A 159 1.60 -1.30 -15.40
C MET A 159 1.02 0.04 -14.97
N VAL A 160 1.72 1.15 -15.25
CA VAL A 160 1.20 2.51 -14.98
C VAL A 160 -0.15 2.68 -15.67
N ARG A 161 -0.23 2.33 -16.97
CA ARG A 161 -1.47 2.46 -17.74
C ARG A 161 -2.63 1.63 -17.16
N ARG A 162 -2.35 0.46 -16.60
CA ARG A 162 -3.37 -0.44 -16.05
C ARG A 162 -3.84 -0.04 -14.65
N HIS A 163 -2.93 0.42 -13.81
CA HIS A 163 -3.20 0.58 -12.38
C HIS A 163 -3.35 2.04 -11.93
N MET A 164 -2.80 2.98 -12.70
CA MET A 164 -2.69 4.39 -12.31
C MET A 164 -3.55 5.30 -13.20
N ILE A 165 -3.92 4.83 -14.38
CA ILE A 165 -4.82 5.53 -15.29
C ILE A 165 -6.21 4.92 -15.19
N HIS A 166 -7.15 5.67 -14.63
CA HIS A 166 -8.56 5.28 -14.63
C HIS A 166 -9.19 5.53 -16.01
N GLY A 167 -10.09 4.66 -16.46
CA GLY A 167 -10.84 4.82 -17.72
C GLY A 167 -12.35 4.74 -17.52
N PRO A 168 -13.18 5.10 -18.52
CA PRO A 168 -12.97 6.05 -19.62
C PRO A 168 -13.40 7.47 -19.23
N CYS A 169 -12.80 8.49 -19.85
CA CYS A 169 -13.27 9.88 -19.80
C CYS A 169 -14.51 10.09 -20.69
N GLY A 170 -15.55 9.26 -20.54
CA GLY A 170 -16.80 9.33 -21.33
C GLY A 170 -16.65 9.10 -22.84
N LYS A 171 -17.72 8.64 -23.50
CA LYS A 171 -17.75 8.38 -24.95
C LYS A 171 -17.71 9.65 -25.84
N LYS A 172 -17.72 10.84 -25.25
CA LYS A 172 -17.87 12.11 -25.98
C LYS A 172 -16.57 12.86 -26.25
N ILE A 173 -15.42 12.28 -25.92
CA ILE A 173 -14.14 12.99 -26.01
C ILE A 173 -13.12 12.14 -26.77
N GLU A 174 -13.35 11.98 -28.07
CA GLU A 174 -12.40 11.29 -28.96
C GLU A 174 -11.23 12.18 -29.44
N ARG A 175 -11.22 13.49 -29.15
CA ARG A 175 -10.13 14.39 -29.61
C ARG A 175 -9.79 15.57 -28.69
N MET A 176 -10.20 15.54 -27.42
CA MET A 176 -9.94 16.66 -26.51
C MET A 176 -9.85 16.29 -25.03
N SER A 177 -9.56 15.02 -24.70
CA SER A 177 -9.38 14.68 -23.29
C SER A 177 -7.97 15.08 -22.91
N VAL A 178 -7.84 15.98 -21.93
CA VAL A 178 -6.55 16.39 -21.34
C VAL A 178 -5.74 15.14 -20.93
N CYS A 179 -6.44 14.05 -20.60
CA CYS A 179 -5.92 12.72 -20.28
C CYS A 179 -5.28 11.94 -21.44
N LYS A 180 -5.41 12.38 -22.70
CA LYS A 180 -4.80 11.69 -23.86
C LYS A 180 -4.03 12.62 -24.81
N GLU A 181 -4.42 13.87 -24.98
CA GLU A 181 -3.81 14.76 -26.00
C GLU A 181 -2.84 15.82 -25.47
N ASN A 182 -2.75 16.04 -24.16
CA ASN A 182 -1.86 17.07 -23.59
C ASN A 182 -1.06 16.60 -22.36
N ILE A 183 -0.61 15.34 -22.37
CA ILE A 183 0.27 14.76 -21.32
C ILE A 183 1.69 15.39 -21.34
N ARG A 184 1.97 16.30 -22.28
CA ARG A 184 3.27 16.94 -22.42
C ARG A 184 3.44 18.24 -21.63
N LYS A 185 2.38 18.80 -21.00
CA LYS A 185 2.49 20.19 -20.48
C LYS A 185 1.94 20.56 -19.11
N ASN A 186 1.24 19.73 -18.35
CA ASN A 186 0.95 20.07 -16.94
C ASN A 186 0.74 18.81 -16.10
N ALA A 187 1.71 18.51 -15.24
CA ALA A 187 1.73 17.34 -14.35
C ALA A 187 0.75 17.46 -13.15
N GLU A 188 -0.15 18.44 -13.13
CA GLU A 188 -0.86 18.83 -11.91
C GLU A 188 -2.28 18.28 -11.75
N THR A 189 -2.84 17.47 -12.68
CA THR A 189 -4.28 17.12 -12.58
C THR A 189 -4.67 15.67 -12.85
N ILE A 190 -3.74 14.72 -13.02
CA ILE A 190 -4.11 13.31 -13.34
C ILE A 190 -3.63 12.28 -12.30
N ILE A 191 -2.87 12.69 -11.28
CA ILE A 191 -2.43 11.77 -10.22
C ILE A 191 -3.27 12.00 -8.98
N GLN A 192 -4.53 11.53 -8.99
CA GLN A 192 -5.21 11.28 -7.72
C GLN A 192 -4.54 10.07 -7.05
N ASN A 193 -3.63 10.37 -6.11
CA ASN A 193 -3.16 9.52 -5.01
C ASN A 193 -2.14 8.41 -5.24
N TYR A 194 -1.44 8.32 -6.37
CA TYR A 194 -0.34 7.36 -6.49
C TYR A 194 0.87 7.99 -7.17
N LEU A 195 1.85 8.37 -6.37
CA LEU A 195 3.17 8.76 -6.84
C LEU A 195 3.95 7.48 -7.20
N LEU A 196 4.49 7.35 -8.41
CA LEU A 196 5.22 6.14 -8.79
C LEU A 196 6.54 6.11 -8.04
N ILE A 197 6.63 5.20 -7.08
CA ILE A 197 7.91 4.77 -6.55
C ILE A 197 8.44 3.70 -7.50
N LYS A 198 9.36 4.07 -8.40
CA LYS A 198 9.83 3.21 -9.50
C LYS A 198 10.22 1.80 -9.03
N PRO A 199 10.99 1.64 -7.94
CA PRO A 199 11.33 0.31 -7.42
C PRO A 199 10.12 -0.48 -6.90
N SER A 200 9.16 0.19 -6.25
CA SER A 200 7.99 -0.48 -5.64
C SER A 200 7.04 -1.09 -6.68
N MET A 201 6.94 -0.51 -7.89
CA MET A 201 6.16 -1.11 -8.97
C MET A 201 6.75 -2.46 -9.41
N GLU A 202 8.06 -2.52 -9.65
CA GLU A 202 8.75 -3.76 -10.05
C GLU A 202 8.55 -4.86 -9.00
N ILE A 203 8.65 -4.52 -7.72
CA ILE A 203 8.51 -5.46 -6.60
C ILE A 203 7.09 -6.03 -6.52
N MET A 204 6.04 -5.19 -6.63
CA MET A 204 4.64 -5.64 -6.50
C MET A 204 4.19 -6.58 -7.64
N HIS A 205 4.87 -6.56 -8.78
CA HIS A 205 4.51 -7.32 -9.98
C HIS A 205 5.54 -8.37 -10.39
N THR A 206 6.64 -8.50 -9.66
CA THR A 206 7.52 -9.66 -9.77
C THR A 206 6.80 -10.89 -9.19
N PRO A 207 6.72 -12.00 -9.94
CA PRO A 207 6.14 -13.24 -9.42
C PRO A 207 6.90 -13.71 -8.19
N LEU A 208 6.19 -14.22 -7.19
CA LEU A 208 6.82 -14.82 -5.99
C LEU A 208 7.73 -16.01 -6.30
N ILE A 209 7.63 -16.58 -7.51
CA ILE A 209 8.42 -17.72 -7.97
C ILE A 209 9.09 -17.34 -9.30
N LYS A 210 10.43 -17.21 -9.31
CA LYS A 210 11.20 -17.41 -10.54
C LYS A 210 11.27 -18.92 -10.74
N GLU A 211 10.90 -19.40 -11.92
CA GLU A 211 11.12 -20.78 -12.32
C GLU A 211 12.58 -21.15 -12.03
N GLY A 212 12.78 -22.01 -11.04
CA GLY A 212 14.01 -22.76 -10.92
C GLY A 212 13.99 -23.75 -12.06
N THR A 213 14.82 -23.51 -13.07
CA THR A 213 15.28 -24.56 -13.98
C THR A 213 15.75 -25.72 -13.13
N MET A 214 14.99 -26.82 -13.17
CA MET A 214 15.49 -28.13 -12.77
C MET A 214 16.67 -28.44 -13.70
N ASP A 215 17.88 -28.17 -13.24
CA ASP A 215 19.07 -28.77 -13.81
C ASP A 215 19.03 -30.27 -13.46
N THR A 216 18.55 -31.07 -14.40
CA THR A 216 18.84 -32.49 -14.44
C THR A 216 20.32 -32.67 -14.80
N LYS A 217 21.11 -33.11 -13.83
CA LYS A 217 22.32 -33.91 -14.05
C LYS A 217 22.27 -35.13 -13.16
#